data_AF-A0AAF1ACA8-F1
#
_entry.id   AF-A0AAF1ACA8-F1
#
_cell.length_a   1.000
_cell.length_b   1.000
_cell.length_c   1.000
_cell.angle_alpha   90.00
_cell.angle_beta   90.00
_cell.angle_gamma   90.00
#
_symmetry.space_group_name_H-M   'P 1'
#
loop_
_entity.id
_entity.type
_entity.pdbx_description
1 polymer ?
#
loop_
_entity_poly.entity_id
_entity_poly.type
_entity_poly.pdbx_seq_one_letter_code
_entity_poly.pdbx_strand_id
1 'polypeptide(L)' 'MMESVSPIMTGFAEDTQALGAQSGNALVADFARLSSQYFLAYVQAIPSYTSADSYLSSVGTLGYLMVFNACAAVGS' A
#
# COMPACT_ATOMS: atom_id res chain seq x y z
N MET A 1 -5.88 9.52 -17.89
CA MET A 1 -5.61 10.26 -16.63
C MET A 1 -5.22 9.33 -15.48
N MET A 2 -5.88 8.19 -15.24
CA MET A 2 -5.43 7.22 -14.21
C MET A 2 -4.13 6.50 -14.60
N GLU A 3 -3.90 6.21 -15.88
CA GLU A 3 -2.68 5.54 -16.36
C GLU A 3 -1.39 6.30 -16.05
N SER A 4 -1.41 7.64 -16.01
CA SER A 4 -0.25 8.44 -15.62
C SER A 4 0.06 8.36 -14.12
N VAL A 5 -0.87 7.85 -13.31
CA VAL A 5 -0.71 7.68 -11.85
C VAL A 5 -0.17 6.29 -11.51
N SER A 6 -0.33 5.30 -12.41
CA SER A 6 0.19 3.93 -12.25
C SER A 6 1.64 3.87 -11.74
N PRO A 7 2.63 4.54 -12.35
CA PRO A 7 4.02 4.46 -11.87
C PRO A 7 4.22 5.06 -10.47
N ILE A 8 3.48 6.13 -10.14
CA ILE A 8 3.54 6.76 -8.81
C ILE A 8 2.98 5.80 -7.75
N MET A 9 1.84 5.18 -8.04
CA MET A 9 1.21 4.24 -7.12
C MET A 9 2.03 2.95 -6.95
N THR A 10 2.66 2.46 -8.02
CA THR A 10 3.61 1.35 -7.95
C THR A 10 4.79 1.68 -7.04
N GLY A 11 5.43 2.85 -7.24
CA GLY A 11 6.53 3.28 -6.38
C GLY A 11 6.12 3.39 -4.91
N PHE A 12 4.96 3.99 -4.64
CA PHE A 12 4.40 4.06 -3.29
C PHE A 12 4.17 2.68 -2.64
N ALA A 13 3.68 1.71 -3.42
CA ALA A 13 3.47 0.35 -2.96
C ALA A 13 4.81 -0.34 -2.62
N GLU A 14 5.82 -0.18 -3.48
CA GLU A 14 7.16 -0.73 -3.28
C GLU A 14 7.86 -0.12 -2.06
N ASP A 15 7.79 1.21 -1.92
CA ASP A 15 8.35 1.94 -0.78
C ASP A 15 7.71 1.51 0.54
N THR A 16 6.37 1.35 0.55
CA THR A 16 5.64 0.86 1.73
C THR A 16 6.15 -0.51 2.16
N GLN A 17 6.30 -1.46 1.22
CA GLN A 17 6.83 -2.79 1.51
C GLN A 17 8.28 -2.73 1.99
N ALA A 18 9.13 -1.93 1.33
CA ALA A 18 10.55 -1.81 1.67
C ALA A 18 10.76 -1.26 3.08
N LEU A 19 10.02 -0.20 3.45
CA LEU A 19 10.06 0.38 4.79
C LEU A 19 9.52 -0.60 5.84
N GLY A 20 8.43 -1.30 5.55
CA GLY A 20 7.90 -2.34 6.43
C GLY A 20 8.90 -3.46 6.70
N ALA A 21 9.61 -3.91 5.67
CA ALA A 21 10.66 -4.93 5.80
C ALA A 21 11.85 -4.46 6.64
N GLN A 22 12.14 -3.15 6.67
CA GLN A 22 13.21 -2.55 7.48
C GLN A 22 12.82 -2.29 8.93
N SER A 23 11.54 -2.45 9.30
CA SER A 23 11.03 -2.14 10.65
C SER A 23 11.59 -3.03 11.76
N GLY A 24 12.16 -4.20 11.44
CA GLY A 24 12.55 -5.21 12.42
C GLY A 24 11.37 -5.89 13.13
N ASN A 25 10.12 -5.59 12.74
CA ASN A 25 8.91 -6.16 13.31
C ASN A 25 8.14 -6.96 12.24
N ALA A 26 7.99 -8.27 12.48
CA ALA A 26 7.34 -9.18 11.54
C ALA A 26 5.88 -8.80 11.23
N LEU A 27 5.12 -8.31 12.21
CA LEU A 27 3.73 -7.88 11.99
C LEU A 27 3.68 -6.65 11.08
N VAL A 28 4.55 -5.67 11.32
CA VAL A 28 4.65 -4.47 10.48
C VAL A 28 5.04 -4.84 9.04
N ALA A 29 6.00 -5.74 8.88
CA ALA A 29 6.41 -6.23 7.56
C ALA A 29 5.26 -6.92 6.81
N ASP A 30 4.45 -7.74 7.49
CA ASP A 30 3.30 -8.42 6.88
C ASP A 30 2.20 -7.44 6.45
N PHE A 31 1.84 -6.48 7.31
CA PHE A 31 0.84 -5.46 6.96
C PHE A 31 1.32 -4.54 5.84
N ALA A 32 2.59 -4.16 5.83
CA ALA A 32 3.18 -3.36 4.76
C ALA A 32 3.16 -4.12 3.41
N ARG A 33 3.51 -5.41 3.43
CA ARG A 33 3.45 -6.27 2.25
C ARG A 33 2.01 -6.43 1.74
N LEU A 34 1.04 -6.65 2.63
CA LEU A 34 -0.37 -6.76 2.25
C LEU A 34 -0.89 -5.44 1.66
N SER A 35 -0.56 -4.31 2.28
CA SER A 35 -0.86 -2.97 1.77
C SER A 35 -0.34 -2.77 0.35
N SER A 36 0.93 -3.11 0.13
CA SER A 36 1.59 -3.02 -1.18
C SER A 36 0.87 -3.85 -2.24
N GLN A 37 0.50 -5.10 -1.93
CA GLN A 37 -0.21 -5.98 -2.86
C GLN A 37 -1.56 -5.41 -3.30
N TYR A 38 -2.31 -4.79 -2.39
CA TYR A 38 -3.59 -4.15 -2.74
C TYR A 38 -3.43 -2.91 -3.63
N PHE A 39 -2.39 -2.11 -3.42
CA PHE A 39 -2.07 -1.01 -4.33
C PHE A 39 -1.63 -1.50 -5.72
N LEU A 40 -0.82 -2.55 -5.79
CA LEU A 40 -0.43 -3.15 -7.07
C LEU A 40 -1.63 -3.77 -7.80
N ALA A 41 -2.55 -4.41 -7.08
CA ALA A 41 -3.80 -4.91 -7.64
C ALA A 41 -4.68 -3.76 -8.20
N TYR A 42 -4.77 -2.64 -7.47
CA TYR A 42 -5.45 -1.43 -7.95
C TYR A 42 -4.81 -0.90 -9.24
N VAL A 43 -3.48 -0.83 -9.30
CA VAL A 43 -2.74 -0.41 -10.51
C VAL A 43 -3.02 -1.33 -11.69
N GLN A 44 -3.05 -2.64 -11.47
CA GLN A 44 -3.36 -3.64 -12.51
C GLN A 44 -4.79 -3.51 -13.03
N ALA A 45 -5.74 -3.05 -12.19
CA ALA A 45 -7.13 -2.86 -12.58
C ALA A 45 -7.38 -1.58 -13.41
N ILE A 46 -6.45 -0.62 -13.43
CA ILE A 46 -6.61 0.68 -14.12
C ILE A 46 -7.09 0.56 -15.58
N PRO A 47 -6.53 -0.33 -16.43
CA PRO A 47 -6.94 -0.43 -17.83
C PRO A 47 -8.41 -0.84 -18.04
N SER A 48 -8.99 -1.55 -17.07
CA SER A 48 -10.36 -2.08 -17.12
C SER A 48 -11.18 -1.63 -15.92
N TYR A 49 -10.87 -0.44 -15.39
CA TYR A 49 -11.35 0.02 -14.09
C TYR A 49 -12.87 0.04 -13.96
N THR A 50 -13.35 -0.46 -12.82
CA THR A 50 -14.74 -0.39 -12.37
C THR A 50 -14.82 0.28 -11.00
N SER A 51 -16.03 0.69 -10.57
CA SER A 51 -16.22 1.28 -9.24
C SER A 51 -15.82 0.34 -8.10
N ALA A 52 -15.90 -0.97 -8.30
CA ALA A 52 -15.49 -1.96 -7.30
C ALA A 52 -13.97 -1.96 -7.05
N ASP A 53 -13.16 -1.58 -8.03
CA ASP A 53 -11.70 -1.56 -7.90
C ASP A 53 -11.24 -0.46 -6.92
N SER A 54 -12.07 0.56 -6.64
CA SER A 54 -11.81 1.54 -5.59
C SER A 54 -11.60 0.92 -4.20
N TYR A 55 -12.18 -0.27 -3.95
CA TYR A 55 -11.99 -0.99 -2.70
C TYR A 55 -10.59 -1.57 -2.57
N LEU A 56 -9.89 -1.88 -3.68
CA LEU A 56 -8.49 -2.30 -3.64
C LEU A 56 -7.60 -1.18 -3.07
N SER A 57 -7.76 0.04 -3.59
CA SER A 57 -7.07 1.23 -3.07
C SER A 57 -7.45 1.53 -1.61
N SER A 58 -8.71 1.33 -1.25
CA SER A 58 -9.20 1.54 0.13
C SER A 58 -8.52 0.59 1.11
N VAL A 59 -8.45 -0.72 0.79
CA VAL A 59 -7.78 -1.71 1.63
C VAL A 59 -6.27 -1.45 1.72
N GLY A 60 -5.63 -1.12 0.60
CA GLY A 60 -4.22 -0.68 0.59
C GLY A 60 -4.00 0.49 1.54
N THR A 61 -4.85 1.52 1.48
CA THR A 61 -4.74 2.72 2.34
C THR A 61 -4.88 2.38 3.82
N LEU A 62 -5.86 1.54 4.18
CA LEU A 62 -6.03 1.11 5.58
C LEU A 62 -4.83 0.28 6.07
N GLY A 63 -4.26 -0.58 5.21
CA GLY A 63 -3.04 -1.33 5.48
C GLY A 63 -1.85 -0.42 5.78
N TYR A 64 -1.61 0.56 4.91
CA TYR A 64 -0.59 1.60 5.09
C TYR A 64 -0.80 2.37 6.40
N LEU A 65 -2.03 2.79 6.71
CA LEU A 65 -2.32 3.54 7.94
C LEU A 65 -2.06 2.71 9.20
N MET A 66 -2.29 1.39 9.19
CA MET A 66 -1.92 0.53 10.32
C MET A 66 -0.42 0.58 10.59
N VAL A 67 0.40 0.47 9.53
CA VAL A 67 1.86 0.57 9.63
C VAL A 67 2.30 1.96 10.10
N PHE A 68 1.76 3.02 9.49
CA PHE A 68 2.07 4.40 9.85
C PHE A 68 1.79 4.70 11.34
N ASN A 69 0.62 4.32 11.83
CA ASN A 69 0.23 4.55 13.22
C ASN A 69 1.06 3.70 14.20
N ALA A 70 1.43 2.46 13.84
CA ALA A 70 2.32 1.65 14.64
C ALA A 70 3.71 2.29 14.80
N CYS A 71 4.27 2.83 13.71
CA CYS A 71 5.53 3.58 13.75
C CYS A 71 5.41 4.85 14.60
N ALA A 72 4.33 5.61 14.46
CA ALA A 72 4.10 6.82 15.26
C ALA A 72 3.96 6.53 16.76
N ALA A 73 3.42 5.35 17.14
CA ALA A 73 3.26 4.97 18.54
C ALA A 73 4.59 4.64 19.26
N VAL A 74 5.62 4.22 18.51
CA VAL A 74 6.97 3.95 19.06
C VAL A 74 7.95 5.11 18.85
N GLY A 75 7.61 6.03 17.93
CA GLY A 75 8.35 7.26 17.63
C GLY A 75 7.93 8.43 18.52
N SER A 76 8.22 8.32 19.82
CA SER A 76 8.35 9.42 20.79
C SER A 76 9.45 9.10 21.79
#